data_AF-A0AAI8ZBF2-F1
#
_entry.id   AF-A0AAI8ZBF2-F1
#
_cell.length_a   1.000
_cell.length_b   1.000
_cell.length_c   1.000
_cell.angle_alpha   90.00
_cell.angle_beta   90.00
_cell.angle_gamma   90.00
#
_symmetry.space_group_name_H-M   'P 1'
#
loop_
_entity.id
_entity.type
_entity.pdbx_description
1 polymer ?
#
loop_
_entity_poly.entity_id
_entity_poly.type
_entity_poly.pdbx_seq_one_letter_code
_entity_poly.pdbx_strand_id
1 'polypeptide(L)'
;MFFDSLIIFIIVLCVIISITRGFIKELCALMFLLLSVFLTASYYDFFIINYSKYFNSKVTQNILSTISVFIILNLTFMTMNNWLMYILSPIRLGLMDRVTGIFVGALRGILLSYVLFFAVHLYCHTVYDKKEGESKIDAEDILPNWIINSHSYQALFVTTEEVINMYVPESLILKIKEIGEEMVDQEKPQNNKEK
;
A
#
# COMPACT_ATOMS: atom_id res chain seq x y z
N MET A 1 -1.95 -11.58 15.82
CA MET A 1 -0.80 -11.48 16.75
C MET A 1 0.54 -11.24 16.07
N PHE A 2 1.08 -12.13 15.21
CA PHE A 2 2.39 -11.86 14.57
C PHE A 2 2.38 -10.58 13.71
N PHE A 3 1.31 -10.36 12.96
CA PHE A 3 1.14 -9.17 12.12
C PHE A 3 1.08 -7.88 12.94
N ASP A 4 0.30 -7.87 14.03
CA ASP A 4 0.21 -6.72 14.94
C ASP A 4 1.57 -6.37 15.56
N SER A 5 2.30 -7.40 16.03
CA SER A 5 3.62 -7.21 16.63
C SER A 5 4.62 -6.62 15.63
N LEU A 6 4.53 -6.99 14.35
CA LEU A 6 5.39 -6.47 13.29
C LEU A 6 5.09 -5.00 12.99
N ILE A 7 3.81 -4.61 12.89
CA ILE A 7 3.41 -3.22 12.67
C ILE A 7 3.84 -2.33 13.85
N ILE A 8 3.53 -2.76 15.08
CA ILE A 8 3.93 -2.04 16.29
C ILE A 8 5.45 -1.88 16.34
N PHE A 9 6.19 -2.93 16.01
CA PHE A 9 7.65 -2.88 15.96
C PHE A 9 8.16 -1.85 14.95
N ILE A 10 7.58 -1.79 13.73
CA ILE A 10 7.94 -0.78 12.72
C ILE A 10 7.66 0.63 13.24
N ILE A 11 6.47 0.87 13.80
CA ILE A 11 6.09 2.19 14.31
C ILE A 11 7.03 2.63 15.45
N VAL A 12 7.29 1.75 16.40
CA VAL A 12 8.19 2.03 17.53
C VAL A 12 9.61 2.31 17.03
N LEU A 13 10.13 1.52 16.08
CA LEU A 13 11.44 1.77 15.47
C LEU A 13 11.49 3.12 14.77
N CYS A 14 10.46 3.47 13.99
CA CYS A 14 10.37 4.77 13.34
C CYS A 14 10.40 5.90 14.38
N VAL A 15 9.60 5.81 15.43
CA VAL A 15 9.57 6.81 16.52
C VAL A 15 10.95 6.95 17.19
N ILE A 16 11.61 5.85 17.53
CA ILE A 16 12.95 5.87 18.14
C ILE A 16 13.96 6.54 17.22
N ILE A 17 13.95 6.19 15.93
CA ILE A 17 14.85 6.79 14.93
C ILE A 17 14.58 8.31 14.83
N SER A 18 13.33 8.74 14.83
CA SER A 18 12.95 10.15 14.68
C SER A 18 13.34 11.01 15.89
N ILE A 19 13.35 10.46 17.10
CA ILE A 19 13.86 11.14 18.30
C ILE A 19 15.33 11.57 18.11
N THR A 20 16.13 10.74 17.42
CA THR A 20 17.55 10.99 17.24
C THR A 20 17.89 11.97 16.11
N ARG A 21 16.99 12.11 15.11
CA ARG A 21 17.26 12.87 13.88
C ARG A 21 16.80 14.33 13.95
N GLY A 22 15.74 14.64 14.69
CA GLY A 22 15.14 15.98 14.74
C GLY A 22 14.07 16.21 13.66
N PHE A 23 13.24 17.24 13.84
CA PHE A 23 12.01 17.49 13.09
C PHE A 23 12.24 17.81 11.62
N ILE A 24 13.16 18.73 11.30
CA ILE A 24 13.42 19.10 9.90
C ILE A 24 13.88 17.88 9.10
N LYS A 25 14.73 17.06 9.72
CA LYS A 25 15.27 15.87 9.10
C LYS A 25 14.19 14.81 8.87
N GLU A 26 13.23 14.71 9.78
CA GLU A 26 12.11 13.78 9.64
C GLU A 26 11.03 14.30 8.65
N LEU A 27 10.79 15.61 8.59
CA LEU A 27 9.92 16.21 7.59
C LEU A 27 10.43 15.96 6.17
N CYS A 28 11.73 16.15 5.93
CA CYS A 28 12.33 15.79 4.65
C CYS A 28 12.12 14.32 4.32
N ALA A 29 12.34 13.42 5.29
CA ALA A 29 12.12 11.99 5.10
C ALA A 29 10.66 11.64 4.77
N LEU A 30 9.70 12.33 5.39
CA LEU A 30 8.27 12.18 5.08
C LEU A 30 7.94 12.71 3.67
N MET A 31 8.48 13.86 3.28
CA MET A 31 8.31 14.42 1.93
C MET A 31 8.86 13.48 0.86
N PHE A 32 10.03 12.89 1.12
CA PHE A 32 10.63 11.89 0.24
C PHE A 32 9.81 10.60 0.16
N LEU A 33 9.18 10.17 1.26
CA LEU A 33 8.27 9.04 1.26
C LEU A 33 7.05 9.32 0.37
N LEU A 34 6.43 10.51 0.50
CA LEU A 34 5.31 10.93 -0.36
C LEU A 34 5.73 11.01 -1.84
N LEU A 35 6.91 11.56 -2.11
CA LEU A 35 7.46 11.64 -3.46
C LEU A 35 7.70 10.25 -4.04
N SER A 36 8.17 9.29 -3.22
CA SER A 36 8.30 7.89 -3.61
C SER A 36 6.96 7.30 -4.03
N VAL A 37 5.90 7.48 -3.24
CA VAL A 37 4.56 6.98 -3.56
C VAL A 37 4.07 7.58 -4.88
N PHE A 38 4.24 8.90 -5.06
CA PHE A 38 3.81 9.59 -6.27
C PHE A 38 4.56 9.13 -7.53
N LEU A 39 5.89 8.97 -7.44
CA LEU A 39 6.67 8.43 -8.55
C LEU A 39 6.32 6.96 -8.83
N THR A 40 6.09 6.14 -7.80
CA THR A 40 5.62 4.77 -8.01
C THR A 40 4.33 4.75 -8.80
N ALA A 41 3.37 5.62 -8.50
CA ALA A 41 2.12 5.71 -9.25
C ALA A 41 2.34 6.09 -10.72
N SER A 42 3.41 6.83 -11.05
CA SER A 42 3.77 7.19 -12.42
C SER A 42 4.58 6.10 -13.15
N TYR A 43 5.39 5.33 -12.43
CA TYR A 43 6.36 4.38 -12.98
C TYR A 43 6.05 2.91 -12.65
N TYR A 44 4.79 2.60 -12.31
CA TYR A 44 4.38 1.27 -11.86
C TYR A 44 4.67 0.16 -12.89
N ASP A 45 4.64 0.47 -14.19
CA ASP A 45 4.87 -0.46 -15.30
C ASP A 45 6.36 -0.81 -15.56
N PHE A 46 7.31 -0.11 -14.94
CA PHE A 46 8.72 -0.14 -15.35
C PHE A 46 9.37 -1.53 -15.30
N PHE A 47 9.03 -2.36 -14.30
CA PHE A 47 9.60 -3.70 -14.14
C PHE A 47 8.73 -4.83 -14.70
N ILE A 48 7.58 -4.55 -15.31
CA ILE A 48 6.68 -5.59 -15.83
C ILE A 48 7.39 -6.51 -16.82
N ILE A 49 8.21 -5.94 -17.72
CA ILE A 49 8.97 -6.68 -18.73
C ILE A 49 9.99 -7.64 -18.09
N ASN A 50 10.51 -7.31 -16.91
CA ASN A 50 11.44 -8.17 -16.19
C ASN A 50 10.71 -9.33 -15.50
N TYR A 51 9.51 -9.07 -14.96
CA TYR A 51 8.70 -10.07 -14.27
C TYR A 51 7.89 -10.97 -15.21
N SER A 52 7.62 -10.54 -16.44
CA SER A 52 6.92 -11.35 -17.45
C SER A 52 7.66 -12.65 -17.81
N LYS A 53 8.97 -12.72 -17.54
CA LYS A 53 9.78 -13.93 -17.72
C LYS A 53 9.53 -15.00 -16.64
N TYR A 54 9.02 -14.61 -15.47
CA TYR A 54 8.88 -15.48 -14.31
C TYR A 54 7.42 -15.83 -13.98
N PHE A 55 6.48 -14.96 -14.37
CA PHE A 55 5.05 -15.12 -14.03
C PHE A 55 4.19 -14.95 -15.28
N ASN A 56 3.14 -15.77 -15.44
CA ASN A 56 2.22 -15.68 -16.59
C ASN A 56 1.00 -14.76 -16.35
N SER A 57 0.66 -14.46 -15.09
CA SER A 57 -0.47 -13.57 -14.78
C SER A 57 -0.07 -12.10 -14.88
N LYS A 58 -0.77 -11.35 -15.75
CA LYS A 58 -0.54 -9.93 -15.99
C LYS A 58 -0.81 -9.07 -14.74
N VAL A 59 -1.79 -9.48 -13.93
CA VAL A 59 -2.15 -8.81 -12.66
C VAL A 59 -1.03 -8.96 -11.63
N THR A 60 -0.50 -10.18 -11.46
CA THR A 60 0.61 -10.46 -10.53
C THR A 60 1.89 -9.71 -10.93
N GLN A 61 2.20 -9.66 -12.23
CA GLN A 61 3.35 -8.89 -12.74
C GLN A 61 3.22 -7.41 -12.40
N ASN A 62 2.03 -6.83 -12.58
CA ASN A 62 1.80 -5.42 -12.34
C ASN A 62 2.00 -5.05 -10.87
N ILE A 63 1.43 -5.85 -9.97
CA ILE A 63 1.55 -5.66 -8.52
C ILE A 63 3.01 -5.82 -8.07
N LEU A 64 3.70 -6.86 -8.54
CA LEU A 64 5.09 -7.12 -8.15
C LEU A 64 6.03 -6.04 -8.70
N SER A 65 5.77 -5.54 -9.91
CA SER A 65 6.46 -4.39 -10.48
C SER A 65 6.27 -3.15 -9.61
N THR A 66 5.02 -2.82 -9.29
CA THR A 66 4.66 -1.65 -8.45
C THR A 66 5.37 -1.66 -7.09
N ILE A 67 5.29 -2.79 -6.38
CA ILE A 67 5.93 -2.95 -5.06
C ILE A 67 7.46 -2.80 -5.18
N SER A 68 8.04 -3.37 -6.23
CA SER A 68 9.49 -3.32 -6.43
C SER A 68 9.97 -1.91 -6.78
N VAL A 69 9.24 -1.18 -7.64
CA VAL A 69 9.49 0.23 -7.93
C VAL A 69 9.43 1.06 -6.65
N PHE A 70 8.39 0.86 -5.83
CA PHE A 70 8.25 1.56 -4.55
C PHE A 70 9.44 1.34 -3.62
N ILE A 71 9.86 0.10 -3.42
CA ILE A 71 10.99 -0.23 -2.54
C ILE A 71 12.28 0.42 -3.06
N ILE A 72 12.54 0.34 -4.37
CA ILE A 72 13.75 0.92 -4.98
C ILE A 72 13.75 2.44 -4.81
N LEU A 73 12.65 3.12 -5.17
CA LEU A 73 12.55 4.57 -5.04
C LEU A 73 12.69 5.01 -3.58
N ASN A 74 12.01 4.33 -2.65
CA ASN A 74 12.08 4.65 -1.23
C ASN A 74 13.52 4.48 -0.69
N LEU A 75 14.24 3.45 -1.12
CA LEU A 75 15.63 3.24 -0.74
C LEU A 75 16.56 4.31 -1.33
N THR A 76 16.35 4.69 -2.59
CA THR A 76 17.09 5.79 -3.24
C THR A 76 16.85 7.11 -2.49
N PHE A 77 15.59 7.43 -2.18
CA PHE A 77 15.25 8.63 -1.46
C PHE A 77 15.72 8.62 0.00
N MET A 78 15.76 7.46 0.66
CA MET A 78 16.35 7.34 1.99
C MET A 78 17.85 7.68 1.96
N THR A 79 18.55 7.25 0.92
CA THR A 79 19.97 7.58 0.72
C THR A 79 20.16 9.07 0.43
N MET A 80 19.34 9.64 -0.45
CA MET A 80 19.34 11.09 -0.74
C MET A 80 19.02 11.93 0.50
N ASN A 81 18.07 11.48 1.30
CA ASN A 81 17.71 12.14 2.54
C ASN A 81 18.89 12.16 3.53
N ASN A 82 19.64 11.06 3.66
CA ASN A 82 20.85 11.06 4.49
C ASN A 82 21.91 12.04 3.98
N TRP A 83 22.09 12.16 2.67
CA TRP A 83 22.96 13.17 2.06
C TRP A 83 22.47 14.60 2.35
N LEU A 84 21.17 14.84 2.21
CA LEU A 84 20.55 16.13 2.52
C LEU A 84 20.75 16.48 4.00
N MET A 85 20.62 15.50 4.90
CA MET A 85 20.88 15.68 6.34
C MET A 85 22.34 16.08 6.65
N TYR A 86 23.31 15.69 5.83
CA TYR A 86 24.71 16.13 5.98
C TYR A 86 24.85 17.63 5.72
N ILE A 87 24.14 18.15 4.70
CA ILE A 87 24.12 19.57 4.37
C ILE A 87 23.37 20.38 5.43
N LEU A 88 22.32 19.83 6.02
CA LEU A 88 21.53 20.45 7.09
C LEU A 88 22.13 20.24 8.50
N SER A 89 23.32 19.63 8.61
CA SER A 89 24.05 19.44 9.87
C SER A 89 24.18 20.69 10.76
N PRO A 90 24.41 21.93 10.24
CA PRO A 90 24.56 23.10 11.10
C PRO A 90 23.24 23.62 11.69
N ILE A 91 22.08 23.16 11.20
CA ILE A 91 20.77 23.60 11.68
C ILE A 91 20.39 22.74 12.89
N ARG A 92 20.92 23.11 14.06
CA ARG A 92 20.61 22.45 15.33
C ARG A 92 19.56 23.25 16.10
N LEU A 93 18.29 23.03 15.79
CA LEU A 93 17.22 23.49 16.68
C LEU A 93 17.20 22.62 17.94
N GLY A 94 16.86 23.23 19.07
CA GLY A 94 16.96 22.64 20.41
C GLY A 94 15.99 21.48 20.69
N LEU A 95 15.69 21.24 21.96
CA LEU A 95 14.85 20.13 22.42
C LEU A 95 13.44 20.11 21.78
N MET A 96 12.89 21.28 21.44
CA MET A 96 11.57 21.39 20.80
C MET A 96 11.53 20.70 19.43
N ASP A 97 12.63 20.75 18.67
CA ASP A 97 12.77 20.10 17.36
C ASP A 97 12.78 18.56 17.47
N ARG A 98 13.15 18.01 18.62
CA ARG A 98 13.10 16.56 18.86
C ARG A 98 11.70 16.08 19.15
N VAL A 99 10.91 16.85 19.91
CA VAL A 99 9.54 16.48 20.27
C VAL A 99 8.62 16.53 19.05
N THR A 100 8.72 17.58 18.22
CA THR A 100 7.96 17.64 16.98
C THR A 100 8.42 16.58 15.97
N GLY A 101 9.69 16.18 16.00
CA GLY A 101 10.22 15.06 15.24
C GLY A 101 9.57 13.71 15.59
N ILE A 102 9.18 13.48 16.84
CA ILE A 102 8.42 12.28 17.25
C ILE A 102 7.09 12.19 16.51
N PHE A 103 6.37 13.31 16.42
CA PHE A 103 5.05 13.34 15.78
C PHE A 103 5.15 13.04 14.27
N VAL A 104 6.14 13.65 13.59
CA VAL A 104 6.41 13.38 12.18
C VAL A 104 6.88 11.95 11.95
N GLY A 105 7.73 11.43 12.84
CA GLY A 105 8.20 10.04 12.81
C GLY A 105 7.08 9.02 12.98
N ALA A 106 6.14 9.30 13.89
CA ALA A 106 4.95 8.48 14.09
C ALA A 106 4.07 8.48 12.83
N LEU A 107 3.79 9.66 12.26
CA LEU A 107 3.05 9.78 10.99
C LEU A 107 3.70 8.99 9.86
N ARG A 108 5.02 9.08 9.72
CA ARG A 108 5.78 8.31 8.73
C ARG A 108 5.70 6.81 8.98
N GLY A 109 5.82 6.37 10.23
CA GLY A 109 5.69 4.97 10.63
C GLY A 109 4.31 4.40 10.30
N ILE A 110 3.26 5.19 10.55
CA ILE A 110 1.88 4.86 10.16
C ILE A 110 1.76 4.79 8.63
N LEU A 111 2.28 5.77 7.90
CA LEU A 111 2.21 5.74 6.43
C LEU A 111 2.91 4.50 5.85
N LEU A 112 4.07 4.13 6.40
CA LEU A 112 4.82 2.96 5.97
C LEU A 112 4.08 1.65 6.33
N SER A 113 3.38 1.59 7.46
CA SER A 113 2.58 0.42 7.83
C SER A 113 1.39 0.24 6.90
N TYR A 114 0.71 1.33 6.49
CA TYR A 114 -0.34 1.28 5.46
C TYR A 114 0.18 0.74 4.12
N VAL A 115 1.34 1.22 3.66
CA VAL A 115 1.93 0.74 2.40
C VAL A 115 2.32 -0.73 2.49
N LEU A 116 2.89 -1.17 3.63
CA LEU A 116 3.22 -2.58 3.86
C LEU A 116 1.95 -3.44 3.87
N PHE A 117 0.90 -3.00 4.55
CA PHE A 117 -0.38 -3.70 4.60
C PHE A 117 -0.98 -3.84 3.20
N PHE A 118 -1.00 -2.77 2.41
CA PHE A 118 -1.48 -2.78 1.03
C PHE A 118 -0.65 -3.75 0.15
N ALA A 119 0.66 -3.74 0.30
CA ALA A 119 1.54 -4.66 -0.42
C ALA A 119 1.27 -6.14 -0.05
N VAL A 120 1.06 -6.44 1.24
CA VAL A 120 0.72 -7.81 1.71
C VAL A 120 -0.68 -8.22 1.24
N HIS A 121 -1.66 -7.33 1.32
CA HIS A 121 -3.03 -7.59 0.86
C HIS A 121 -3.06 -7.91 -0.64
N LEU A 122 -2.40 -7.07 -1.46
CA LEU A 122 -2.27 -7.31 -2.89
C LEU A 122 -1.51 -8.60 -3.20
N TYR A 123 -0.41 -8.87 -2.49
CA TYR A 123 0.34 -10.10 -2.66
C TYR A 123 -0.53 -11.33 -2.34
N CYS A 124 -1.26 -11.31 -1.23
CA CYS A 124 -2.16 -12.38 -0.81
C CYS A 124 -3.24 -12.61 -1.87
N HIS A 125 -3.92 -11.54 -2.32
CA HIS A 125 -4.90 -11.61 -3.39
C HIS A 125 -4.32 -12.30 -4.64
N THR A 126 -3.12 -11.91 -5.09
CA THR A 126 -2.52 -12.52 -6.31
C THR A 126 -2.08 -13.97 -6.16
N VAL A 127 -1.72 -14.40 -4.94
CA VAL A 127 -1.26 -15.77 -4.67
C VAL A 127 -2.45 -16.71 -4.50
N TYR A 128 -3.55 -16.22 -3.92
CA TYR A 128 -4.79 -16.97 -3.75
C TYR A 128 -5.64 -17.03 -5.03
N ASP A 129 -5.65 -15.98 -5.85
CA ASP A 129 -6.32 -15.95 -7.17
C ASP A 129 -5.86 -17.06 -8.12
N LYS A 130 -4.64 -17.58 -7.92
CA LYS A 130 -4.11 -18.70 -8.72
C LYS A 130 -4.77 -20.06 -8.38
N LYS A 131 -5.62 -20.15 -7.35
CA LYS A 131 -6.11 -21.43 -6.80
C LYS A 131 -7.57 -21.79 -7.07
N GLU A 132 -8.44 -20.91 -7.53
CA GLU A 132 -9.84 -21.29 -7.74
C GLU A 132 -10.52 -20.48 -8.86
N GLY A 133 -10.75 -21.16 -9.99
CA GLY A 133 -11.85 -20.79 -10.86
C GLY A 133 -13.12 -21.43 -10.31
N GLU A 134 -13.83 -20.76 -9.42
CA GLU A 134 -15.29 -20.84 -9.27
C GLU A 134 -15.82 -19.82 -8.24
N SER A 135 -16.63 -18.90 -8.76
CA SER A 135 -17.74 -18.16 -8.15
C SER A 135 -17.67 -17.59 -6.71
N LYS A 136 -17.83 -16.25 -6.68
CA LYS A 136 -18.25 -15.36 -5.56
C LYS A 136 -17.16 -15.00 -4.56
N ILE A 137 -16.42 -13.96 -4.93
CA ILE A 137 -15.47 -13.27 -4.06
C ILE A 137 -16.27 -12.25 -3.25
N ASP A 138 -16.73 -12.66 -2.06
CA ASP A 138 -16.94 -11.72 -0.98
C ASP A 138 -15.58 -11.59 -0.27
N ALA A 139 -15.13 -10.36 -0.05
CA ALA A 139 -13.77 -9.99 0.39
C ALA A 139 -13.35 -10.56 1.76
N GLU A 140 -14.22 -11.33 2.41
CA GLU A 140 -14.11 -11.80 3.79
C GLU A 140 -13.36 -13.15 3.93
N ASP A 141 -13.28 -13.97 2.88
CA ASP A 141 -12.70 -15.33 2.93
C ASP A 141 -11.24 -15.46 2.41
N ILE A 142 -10.64 -14.38 1.91
CA ILE A 142 -9.37 -14.45 1.13
C ILE A 142 -8.12 -14.32 2.01
N LEU A 143 -8.25 -13.80 3.23
CA LEU A 143 -7.11 -13.47 4.09
C LEU A 143 -6.87 -14.60 5.11
N PRO A 144 -5.61 -14.99 5.36
CA PRO A 144 -5.30 -15.95 6.41
C PRO A 144 -5.87 -15.51 7.77
N ASN A 145 -6.40 -16.45 8.55
CA ASN A 145 -6.99 -16.17 9.87
C ASN A 145 -6.07 -15.35 10.81
N TRP A 146 -4.75 -15.41 10.64
CA TRP A 146 -3.81 -14.63 11.43
C TRP A 146 -3.72 -13.13 11.06
N ILE A 147 -4.21 -12.73 9.87
CA ILE A 147 -4.38 -11.34 9.43
C ILE A 147 -5.75 -10.81 9.84
N ILE A 148 -6.83 -11.54 9.54
CA ILE A 148 -8.21 -11.12 9.83
C ILE A 148 -8.42 -10.94 11.34
N ASN A 149 -7.87 -11.86 12.14
CA ASN A 149 -7.96 -11.79 13.60
C ASN A 149 -6.97 -10.77 14.23
N SER A 150 -6.35 -9.91 13.42
CA SER A 150 -5.43 -8.87 13.90
C SER A 150 -6.20 -7.57 14.14
N HIS A 151 -5.97 -6.91 15.29
CA HIS A 151 -6.57 -5.60 15.56
C HIS A 151 -6.09 -4.54 14.57
N SER A 152 -4.87 -4.69 14.06
CA SER A 152 -4.31 -3.81 13.03
C SER A 152 -5.10 -3.89 11.72
N TYR A 153 -5.58 -5.09 11.34
CA TYR A 153 -6.43 -5.25 10.15
C TYR A 153 -7.74 -4.46 10.28
N GLN A 154 -8.45 -4.59 11.42
CA GLN A 154 -9.68 -3.82 11.62
C GLN A 154 -9.43 -2.31 11.61
N ALA A 155 -8.37 -1.83 12.26
CA ALA A 155 -8.05 -0.40 12.28
C ALA A 155 -7.75 0.15 10.88
N LEU A 156 -7.00 -0.59 10.06
CA LEU A 156 -6.64 -0.20 8.70
C LEU A 156 -7.83 -0.32 7.73
N PHE A 157 -8.64 -1.37 7.87
CA PHE A 157 -9.79 -1.65 6.99
C PHE A 157 -10.98 -0.71 7.24
N VAL A 158 -11.33 -0.45 8.50
CA VAL A 158 -12.39 0.51 8.86
C VAL A 158 -12.03 1.89 8.32
N THR A 159 -10.77 2.31 8.45
CA THR A 159 -10.31 3.59 7.89
C THR A 159 -10.46 3.63 6.36
N THR A 160 -10.18 2.54 5.66
CA THR A 160 -10.37 2.49 4.21
C THR A 160 -11.84 2.54 3.81
N GLU A 161 -12.73 1.79 4.46
CA GLU A 161 -14.16 1.82 4.14
C GLU A 161 -14.80 3.18 4.47
N GLU A 162 -14.40 3.81 5.57
CA GLU A 162 -14.91 5.11 5.97
C GLU A 162 -14.48 6.21 4.97
N VAL A 163 -13.23 6.19 4.51
CA VAL A 163 -12.73 7.08 3.46
C VAL A 163 -13.39 6.79 2.11
N ILE A 164 -13.59 5.51 1.77
CA ILE A 164 -14.26 5.09 0.53
C ILE A 164 -15.71 5.55 0.54
N ASN A 165 -16.47 5.33 1.61
CA ASN A 165 -17.86 5.77 1.72
C ASN A 165 -18.00 7.30 1.76
N MET A 166 -16.98 8.01 2.25
CA MET A 166 -16.94 9.47 2.24
C MET A 166 -16.75 10.06 0.82
N TYR A 167 -15.97 9.41 -0.03
CA TYR A 167 -15.67 9.88 -1.40
C TYR A 167 -16.50 9.20 -2.49
N VAL A 168 -16.97 7.98 -2.26
CA VAL A 168 -17.72 7.12 -3.18
C VAL A 168 -18.95 6.59 -2.45
N PRO A 169 -20.10 7.27 -2.57
CA PRO A 169 -21.35 6.81 -1.94
C PRO A 169 -21.82 5.48 -2.56
N GLU A 170 -22.45 4.62 -1.75
CA GLU A 170 -22.93 3.30 -2.16
C GLU A 170 -23.83 3.32 -3.42
N SER A 171 -24.53 4.42 -3.66
CA SER A 171 -25.34 4.60 -4.86
C SER A 171 -24.54 4.51 -6.16
N LEU A 172 -23.27 4.91 -6.15
CA LEU A 172 -22.38 4.75 -7.30
C LEU A 172 -21.91 3.30 -7.44
N ILE A 173 -21.67 2.61 -6.33
CA ILE A 173 -21.27 1.19 -6.34
C ILE A 173 -22.39 0.33 -6.94
N LEU A 174 -23.65 0.58 -6.52
CA LEU A 174 -24.82 -0.09 -7.08
C LEU A 174 -24.97 0.18 -8.57
N LYS A 175 -24.76 1.42 -9.00
CA LYS A 175 -24.86 1.79 -10.42
C LYS A 175 -23.75 1.17 -11.27
N ILE A 176 -22.52 1.10 -10.74
CA ILE A 176 -21.39 0.42 -11.40
C ILE A 176 -21.65 -1.09 -11.47
N LYS A 177 -22.22 -1.68 -10.42
CA LYS A 177 -22.57 -3.10 -10.37
C LYS A 177 -23.69 -3.44 -11.36
N GLU A 178 -24.73 -2.61 -11.45
CA GLU A 178 -25.82 -2.76 -12.42
C GLU A 178 -25.30 -2.66 -13.86
N ILE A 179 -24.44 -1.67 -14.15
CA ILE A 179 -23.78 -1.54 -15.46
C ILE A 179 -22.87 -2.75 -15.74
N GLY A 180 -22.14 -3.24 -14.73
CA GLY A 180 -21.28 -4.43 -14.85
C GLY A 180 -22.07 -5.71 -15.14
N GLU A 181 -23.21 -5.91 -14.46
CA GLU A 181 -24.11 -7.04 -14.71
C GLU A 181 -24.77 -6.94 -16.09
N GLU A 182 -25.18 -5.74 -16.54
CA GLU A 182 -25.65 -5.52 -17.91
C GLU A 182 -24.58 -5.84 -18.95
N MET A 183 -23.31 -5.47 -18.69
CA MET A 183 -22.20 -5.75 -19.60
C MET A 183 -21.85 -7.25 -19.66
N VAL A 184 -21.94 -7.96 -18.53
CA VAL A 184 -21.72 -9.42 -18.46
C VAL A 184 -22.85 -10.19 -19.16
N ASP A 185 -24.10 -9.72 -19.09
CA ASP A 185 -25.22 -10.34 -19.81
C ASP A 185 -25.17 -10.06 -21.33
N GLN A 186 -24.56 -8.95 -21.77
CA GLN A 186 -24.30 -8.67 -23.19
C GLN A 186 -23.18 -9.54 -23.79
N GLU A 187 -22.27 -10.06 -22.96
CA GLU A 187 -21.11 -10.85 -23.40
C GLU A 187 -21.38 -12.37 -23.47
N LYS A 188 -22.57 -12.85 -23.04
CA LYS A 188 -22.99 -14.24 -23.28
C LYS A 188 -23.32 -14.44 -24.76
N PRO A 189 -22.60 -15.31 -25.50
CA PRO A 189 -22.86 -15.49 -26.92
C PRO A 189 -24.24 -16.12 -27.13
N GLN A 190 -25.05 -15.49 -27.98
CA GLN A 190 -26.09 -16.18 -28.77
C GLN A 190 -25.42 -17.21 -29.69
N ASN A 191 -24.98 -18.34 -29.14
CA ASN A 191 -24.66 -19.53 -29.94
C ASN A 191 -25.54 -20.69 -29.50
N ASN A 192 -26.83 -20.58 -29.83
CA ASN A 192 -27.73 -21.73 -29.92
C ASN A 192 -28.96 -21.33 -30.74
N LYS A 193 -28.82 -21.46 -32.06
CA LYS A 193 -29.81 -21.47 -33.17
C LYS A 193 -28.92 -21.23 -34.40
N GLU A 194 -28.68 -22.18 -35.30
CA GLU A 194 -29.65 -23.01 -36.02
C GLU A 194 -29.08 -24.38 -36.39
N LYS A 195 -30.03 -25.31 -36.55
CA LYS A 195 -29.90 -26.58 -37.27
C LYS A 195 -29.57 -26.36 -38.73
#